data_AF-A0A482RIX9-F1
#
_entry.id   AF-A0A482RIX9-F1
#
_cell.length_a   1.000
_cell.length_b   1.000
_cell.length_c   1.000
_cell.angle_alpha   90.00
_cell.angle_beta   90.00
_cell.angle_gamma   90.00
#
_symmetry.space_group_name_H-M   'P 1'
#
loop_
_entity.id
_entity.type
_entity.pdbx_description
1 polymer ?
#
loop_
_entity_poly.entity_id
_entity_poly.type
_entity_poly.pdbx_seq_one_letter_code
_entity_poly.pdbx_strand_id
1 'polypeptide(L)'
;MPNTHNPSHPSARTRGVQMEEEAATGSSMRELGMAEREELLDALKSKWDEANAAYQRITFKKISTSNSTIGEIRWKEQCERTLAQLEKEIERLSVKGPIYVVDDGAAPSATAGAGRRH
;
A
#
# COMPACT_ATOMS: atom_id res chain seq x y z
N MET A 1 -43.42 41.60 -6.35
CA MET A 1 -44.54 41.45 -7.30
C MET A 1 -44.56 42.66 -8.21
N PRO A 2 -44.71 42.52 -9.54
CA PRO A 2 -44.39 41.36 -10.39
C PRO A 2 -42.84 41.26 -10.53
N ASN A 3 -42.13 40.90 -11.61
CA ASN A 3 -42.48 40.27 -12.90
C ASN A 3 -41.32 39.38 -13.44
N THR A 4 -41.54 38.73 -14.59
CA THR A 4 -40.56 38.06 -15.46
C THR A 4 -39.73 39.03 -16.32
N HIS A 5 -38.56 38.58 -16.81
CA HIS A 5 -38.09 38.64 -18.23
C HIS A 5 -36.67 38.06 -18.37
N ASN A 6 -36.54 36.96 -19.09
CA ASN A 6 -35.34 36.59 -19.87
C ASN A 6 -35.83 36.60 -21.33
N PRO A 7 -35.15 37.27 -22.28
CA PRO A 7 -34.28 36.48 -23.18
C PRO A 7 -33.05 37.20 -23.77
N SER A 8 -32.22 36.39 -24.44
CA SER A 8 -31.34 36.73 -25.58
C SER A 8 -29.96 37.35 -25.33
N HIS A 9 -28.97 36.43 -25.32
CA HIS A 9 -27.62 36.62 -25.88
C HIS A 9 -27.67 37.17 -27.35
N PRO A 10 -26.54 37.70 -27.88
CA PRO A 10 -25.62 36.81 -28.61
C PRO A 10 -24.10 37.11 -28.48
N SER A 11 -23.35 36.01 -28.45
CA SER A 11 -22.06 35.79 -29.15
C SER A 11 -20.73 36.42 -28.73
N ALA A 12 -19.80 35.47 -28.51
CA ALA A 12 -18.44 35.42 -29.07
C ALA A 12 -17.27 36.06 -28.30
N ARG A 13 -16.67 35.24 -27.42
CA ARG A 13 -15.29 34.80 -27.68
C ARG A 13 -15.07 33.34 -27.31
N THR A 14 -14.74 32.53 -28.31
CA THR A 14 -14.33 31.12 -28.21
C THR A 14 -12.87 30.99 -27.76
N ARG A 15 -12.50 29.76 -27.37
CA ARG A 15 -11.19 29.28 -26.87
C ARG A 15 -10.88 29.65 -25.41
N GLY A 16 -10.67 28.68 -24.53
CA GLY A 16 -10.79 27.23 -24.75
C GLY A 16 -10.46 26.38 -23.54
N VAL A 17 -10.97 25.14 -23.61
CA VAL A 17 -10.40 23.90 -23.08
C VAL A 17 -9.35 24.08 -21.96
N GLN A 18 -9.80 23.96 -20.72
CA GLN A 18 -8.98 23.54 -19.58
C GLN A 18 -9.56 22.23 -19.04
N MET A 19 -9.54 21.23 -19.91
CA MET A 19 -9.64 19.80 -19.60
C MET A 19 -8.45 19.14 -20.30
N GLU A 20 -7.92 18.09 -19.68
CA GLU A 20 -6.76 17.29 -20.12
C GLU A 20 -5.39 17.99 -20.06
N GLU A 21 -4.77 18.00 -18.87
CA GLU A 21 -3.36 17.57 -18.73
C GLU A 21 -3.03 17.08 -17.29
N GLU A 22 -3.73 16.03 -16.83
CA GLU A 22 -3.08 15.01 -15.99
C GLU A 22 -2.91 13.75 -16.84
N ALA A 23 -2.01 13.87 -17.82
CA ALA A 23 -1.62 12.76 -18.67
C ALA A 23 -0.84 11.74 -17.83
N ALA A 24 -1.51 10.64 -17.50
CA ALA A 24 -0.93 9.34 -17.14
C ALA A 24 0.45 9.41 -16.45
N THR A 25 0.46 9.53 -15.12
CA THR A 25 1.53 8.88 -14.36
C THR A 25 1.52 7.41 -14.77
N GLY A 26 2.56 6.99 -15.49
CA GLY A 26 2.65 5.69 -16.14
C GLY A 26 2.87 4.54 -15.17
N SER A 27 1.99 4.41 -14.17
CA SER A 27 1.84 3.26 -13.30
C SER A 27 1.51 2.05 -14.17
N SER A 28 2.56 1.39 -14.66
CA SER A 28 2.44 0.14 -15.40
C SER A 28 1.81 -0.88 -14.46
N MET A 29 0.54 -1.20 -14.72
CA MET A 29 -0.20 -2.15 -13.91
C MET A 29 0.00 -3.53 -14.51
N ARG A 30 0.80 -4.39 -13.87
CA ARG A 30 1.03 -5.77 -14.33
C ARG A 30 0.19 -6.77 -13.55
N GLU A 31 -0.19 -7.86 -14.19
CA GLU A 31 -0.71 -9.02 -13.48
C GLU A 31 0.42 -9.68 -12.68
N LEU A 32 0.15 -9.98 -11.41
CA LEU A 32 1.06 -10.65 -10.50
C LEU A 32 1.05 -12.16 -10.81
N GLY A 33 2.15 -12.66 -11.36
CA GLY A 33 2.26 -14.07 -11.75
C GLY A 33 2.11 -15.01 -10.55
N MET A 34 1.58 -16.22 -10.79
CA MET A 34 1.28 -17.18 -9.71
C MET A 34 2.50 -17.51 -8.84
N ALA A 35 3.70 -17.66 -9.44
CA ALA A 35 4.93 -17.95 -8.69
C ALA A 35 5.39 -16.76 -7.82
N GLU A 36 5.38 -15.54 -8.37
CA GLU A 36 5.71 -14.31 -7.64
C GLU A 36 4.72 -14.08 -6.48
N ARG A 37 3.45 -14.40 -6.70
CA ARG A 37 2.39 -14.37 -5.70
C ARG A 37 2.58 -15.41 -4.59
N GLU A 38 3.01 -16.63 -4.91
CA GLU A 38 3.33 -17.66 -3.92
C GLU A 38 4.54 -17.26 -3.06
N GLU A 39 5.60 -16.72 -3.68
CA GLU A 39 6.77 -16.18 -2.97
C GLU A 39 6.38 -15.04 -2.01
N LEU A 40 5.54 -14.10 -2.46
CA LEU A 40 5.03 -13.01 -1.62
C LEU A 40 4.16 -13.54 -0.47
N LEU A 41 3.32 -14.54 -0.70
CA LEU A 41 2.51 -15.18 0.35
C LEU A 41 3.38 -15.85 1.41
N ASP A 42 4.42 -16.59 1.02
CA ASP A 42 5.30 -17.26 1.97
C ASP A 42 6.18 -16.27 2.74
N ALA A 43 6.66 -15.20 2.09
CA ALA A 43 7.33 -14.10 2.76
C ALA A 43 6.43 -13.38 3.79
N LEU A 44 5.14 -13.22 3.51
CA LEU A 44 4.16 -12.65 4.45
C LEU A 44 3.84 -13.60 5.62
N LYS A 45 3.71 -14.90 5.36
CA LYS A 45 3.54 -15.91 6.43
C LYS A 45 4.76 -15.94 7.36
N SER A 46 5.98 -15.90 6.81
CA SER A 46 7.21 -15.83 7.61
C SER A 46 7.23 -14.60 8.53
N LYS A 47 6.84 -13.42 8.02
CA LYS A 47 6.69 -12.20 8.83
C LYS A 47 5.60 -12.33 9.89
N TRP A 48 4.49 -13.01 9.57
CA TRP A 48 3.41 -13.27 10.53
C TRP A 48 3.90 -14.20 11.65
N ASP A 49 4.65 -15.27 11.35
CA ASP A 49 5.24 -16.17 12.34
C ASP A 49 6.24 -15.44 13.26
N GLU A 50 7.09 -14.57 12.72
CA GLU A 50 8.00 -13.72 13.51
C GLU A 50 7.24 -12.77 14.46
N ALA A 51 6.22 -12.08 13.94
CA ALA A 51 5.38 -11.16 14.70
C ALA A 51 4.56 -11.90 15.77
N ASN A 52 4.03 -13.08 15.44
CA ASN A 52 3.28 -13.94 16.34
C ASN A 52 4.19 -14.50 17.45
N ALA A 53 5.39 -14.96 17.13
CA ALA A 53 6.38 -15.38 18.12
C ALA A 53 6.79 -14.22 19.06
N ALA A 54 6.83 -12.97 18.56
CA ALA A 54 7.06 -11.79 19.39
C ALA A 54 5.86 -11.48 20.30
N TYR A 55 4.65 -11.51 19.76
CA TYR A 55 3.40 -11.36 20.51
C TYR A 55 3.28 -12.40 21.63
N GLN A 56 3.48 -13.68 21.32
CA GLN A 56 3.44 -14.79 22.29
C GLN A 56 4.50 -14.63 23.38
N ARG A 57 5.71 -14.18 23.05
CA ARG A 57 6.75 -13.89 24.05
C ARG A 57 6.32 -12.82 25.05
N ILE A 58 5.61 -11.79 24.61
CA ILE A 58 5.13 -10.73 25.49
C ILE A 58 3.94 -11.22 26.32
N THR A 59 2.93 -11.78 25.64
CA THR A 59 1.68 -12.25 26.24
C THR A 59 1.90 -13.38 27.25
N PHE A 60 2.74 -14.37 26.95
CA PHE A 60 2.93 -15.55 27.82
C PHE A 60 4.15 -15.51 28.73
N LYS A 61 5.25 -14.84 28.36
CA LYS A 61 6.48 -14.80 29.19
C LYS A 61 6.66 -13.55 30.03
N LYS A 62 5.90 -12.47 29.77
CA LYS A 62 6.05 -11.18 30.46
C LYS A 62 4.78 -10.67 31.11
N ILE A 63 3.63 -10.82 30.45
CA ILE A 63 2.31 -10.44 30.99
C ILE A 63 1.78 -11.56 31.91
N SER A 64 2.57 -11.92 32.91
CA SER A 64 2.11 -12.71 34.07
C SER A 64 1.40 -11.76 35.04
N THR A 65 0.16 -11.39 34.68
CA THR A 65 -0.93 -11.01 35.60
C THR A 65 -0.55 -10.22 36.87
N SER A 66 0.05 -9.02 36.71
CA SER A 66 -0.15 -7.84 37.62
C SER A 66 0.83 -6.69 37.39
N ASN A 67 2.01 -6.91 36.81
CA ASN A 67 3.10 -5.92 36.77
C ASN A 67 3.64 -5.64 35.36
N SER A 68 2.76 -5.50 34.36
CA SER A 68 3.14 -5.12 33.00
C SER A 68 3.40 -3.63 32.88
N THR A 69 4.55 -3.26 32.30
CA THR A 69 4.90 -1.87 32.04
C THR A 69 4.11 -1.29 30.86
N ILE A 70 3.95 0.04 30.83
CA ILE A 70 3.30 0.76 29.72
C ILE A 70 3.99 0.45 28.37
N GLY A 71 5.31 0.24 28.38
CA GLY A 71 6.07 -0.15 27.18
C GLY A 71 5.68 -1.53 26.65
N GLU A 72 5.44 -2.51 27.52
CA GLU A 72 5.03 -3.86 27.14
C GLU A 72 3.59 -3.89 26.62
N ILE A 73 2.70 -3.09 27.19
CA ILE A 73 1.33 -2.91 26.68
C ILE A 73 1.37 -2.31 25.25
N ARG A 74 2.11 -1.21 25.06
CA ARG A 74 2.27 -0.59 23.73
C ARG A 74 2.92 -1.52 22.71
N TRP A 75 3.89 -2.35 23.11
CA TRP A 75 4.51 -3.32 22.22
C TRP A 75 3.51 -4.42 21.85
N LYS A 76 2.72 -4.94 22.81
CA LYS A 76 1.64 -5.90 22.54
C LYS A 76 0.65 -5.35 21.51
N GLU A 77 0.14 -4.13 21.72
CA GLU A 77 -0.74 -3.46 20.76
C GLU A 77 -0.09 -3.30 19.38
N GLN A 78 1.20 -2.98 19.31
CA GLN A 78 1.89 -2.86 18.03
C GLN A 78 2.02 -4.21 17.31
N CYS A 79 2.30 -5.29 18.04
CA CYS A 79 2.26 -6.64 17.49
C CYS A 79 0.86 -7.00 16.97
N GLU A 80 -0.20 -6.68 17.71
CA GLU A 80 -1.60 -6.93 17.29
C GLU A 80 -1.97 -6.17 16.01
N ARG A 81 -1.58 -4.90 15.90
CA ARG A 81 -1.76 -4.11 14.66
C ARG A 81 -0.99 -4.71 13.49
N THR A 82 0.24 -5.16 13.71
CA THR A 82 1.08 -5.76 12.66
C THR A 82 0.49 -7.10 12.20
N LEU A 83 0.03 -7.95 13.12
CA LEU A 83 -0.62 -9.23 12.80
C LEU A 83 -1.90 -9.02 11.97
N ALA A 84 -2.79 -8.13 12.41
CA ALA A 84 -4.04 -7.82 11.68
C ALA A 84 -3.79 -7.26 10.27
N GLN A 85 -2.71 -6.47 10.08
CA GLN A 85 -2.33 -5.97 8.76
C GLN A 85 -1.78 -7.10 7.87
N LEU A 86 -0.92 -7.97 8.40
CA LEU A 86 -0.38 -9.12 7.66
C LEU A 86 -1.48 -10.12 7.28
N GLU A 87 -2.44 -10.39 8.18
CA GLU A 87 -3.60 -11.25 7.91
C GLU A 87 -4.44 -10.72 6.74
N LYS A 88 -4.70 -9.41 6.70
CA LYS A 88 -5.41 -8.74 5.60
C LYS A 88 -4.64 -8.79 4.28
N GLU A 89 -3.32 -8.67 4.31
CA GLU A 89 -2.46 -8.78 3.13
C GLU A 89 -2.43 -10.22 2.59
N ILE A 90 -2.30 -11.20 3.47
CA ILE A 90 -2.37 -12.64 3.13
C ILE A 90 -3.74 -12.99 2.57
N GLU A 91 -4.85 -12.54 3.16
CA GLU A 91 -6.20 -12.76 2.65
C GLU A 91 -6.36 -12.19 1.24
N ARG A 92 -5.96 -10.92 1.03
CA ARG A 92 -6.00 -10.25 -0.28
C ARG A 92 -5.20 -11.01 -1.33
N LEU A 93 -4.02 -11.52 -0.97
CA LEU A 93 -3.15 -12.32 -1.85
C LEU A 93 -3.57 -13.80 -1.95
N SER A 94 -4.58 -14.27 -1.20
CA SER A 94 -5.09 -15.65 -1.26
C SER A 94 -6.31 -15.83 -2.17
N VAL A 95 -6.91 -14.74 -2.67
CA VAL A 95 -8.11 -14.77 -3.54
C VAL A 95 -7.81 -15.41 -4.90
N LYS A 96 -8.61 -16.38 -5.35
CA LYS A 96 -8.37 -17.16 -6.60
C LYS A 96 -8.42 -16.37 -7.92
N GLY A 97 -8.67 -15.06 -7.88
CA GLY A 97 -8.71 -14.19 -9.06
C GLY A 97 -7.34 -13.65 -9.48
N PRO A 98 -7.25 -13.01 -10.66
CA PRO A 98 -6.07 -12.27 -11.09
C PRO A 98 -5.83 -11.07 -10.16
N ILE A 99 -4.57 -10.85 -9.78
CA ILE A 99 -4.17 -9.74 -8.92
C ILE A 99 -3.28 -8.83 -9.75
N TYR A 100 -3.57 -7.54 -9.76
CA TYR A 100 -2.79 -6.55 -10.50
C TYR A 100 -2.03 -5.67 -9.51
N VAL A 101 -0.73 -5.49 -9.77
CA VAL A 101 0.17 -4.62 -9.00
C VAL A 101 0.55 -3.41 -9.85
N VAL A 102 0.66 -2.26 -9.21
CA VAL A 102 1.24 -1.06 -9.81
C VAL A 102 2.74 -1.11 -9.58
N ASP A 103 3.52 -1.08 -10.66
CA ASP A 103 4.94 -0.77 -10.57
C ASP A 103 5.09 0.73 -10.29
N ASP A 104 5.27 1.07 -9.01
CA ASP A 104 5.84 2.36 -8.62
C ASP A 104 7.25 2.42 -9.20
N GLY A 105 7.40 3.17 -10.30
CA GLY A 105 8.55 3.11 -11.20
C GLY A 105 9.89 3.30 -10.52
N ALA A 106 10.49 2.20 -10.07
CA ALA A 106 11.80 2.18 -9.46
C ALA A 106 12.83 2.58 -10.51
N ALA A 107 13.45 3.75 -10.30
CA ALA A 107 14.51 4.24 -11.16
C ALA A 107 15.59 3.16 -11.34
N PRO A 108 16.18 3.00 -12.55
CA PRO A 108 17.18 1.99 -12.79
C PRO A 108 18.35 2.18 -11.83
N SER A 109 18.67 1.14 -11.05
CA SER A 109 19.71 1.16 -10.03
C SER A 109 21.09 1.27 -10.67
N ALA A 110 21.52 2.51 -10.90
CA ALA A 110 22.77 2.86 -11.55
C ALA A 110 23.99 2.61 -10.64
N THR A 111 24.38 1.34 -10.49
CA THR A 111 25.70 0.94 -9.98
C THR A 111 26.34 -0.13 -10.88
N ALA A 112 26.29 0.10 -12.19
CA ALA A 112 27.05 -0.67 -13.17
C ALA A 112 28.47 -0.10 -13.30
N GLY A 113 29.44 -0.81 -12.71
CA GLY A 113 30.87 -0.84 -13.07
C GLY A 113 31.58 0.46 -13.49
N ALA A 114 32.26 1.10 -12.54
CA ALA A 114 33.38 2.02 -12.80
C ALA A 114 34.69 1.43 -12.26
N GLY A 115 35.23 0.41 -12.95
CA GLY A 115 36.62 0.01 -12.78
C GLY A 115 37.58 0.98 -13.46
N ARG A 116 38.87 0.91 -13.11
CA ARG A 116 39.98 1.79 -13.56
C ARG A 116 39.92 3.19 -12.91
N ARG A 117 40.99 3.63 -12.25
CA ARG A 117 42.34 3.83 -12.83
C ARG A 117 43.48 3.38 -11.92
N HIS A 118 44.62 3.10 -12.58
CA HIS A 118 45.94 2.96 -11.97
C HIS A 118 46.48 4.32 -11.51
#